data_AF-A0A6L8E6Q3-F1
#
_entry.id   AF-A0A6L8E6Q3-F1
#
_cell.length_a   1.000
_cell.length_b   1.000
_cell.length_c   1.000
_cell.angle_alpha   90.00
_cell.angle_beta   90.00
_cell.angle_gamma   90.00
#
_symmetry.space_group_name_H-M   'P 1'
#
loop_
_entity.id
_entity.type
_entity.pdbx_description
1 polymer ?
#
loop_
_entity_poly.entity_id
_entity_poly.type
_entity_poly.pdbx_seq_one_letter_code
_entity_poly.pdbx_strand_id
1 'polypeptide(L)'
;MARGPRLPLPWPGRGRRERRALRGRAPREARRPAARADRPDAAGRFMVGRAPAPPAPRRRRLAWLTWRRLALGAAALLLLPAAGAGAVQLVWGDTFRVQEIRIDGLEVAEPFEVAAAADVEGASLLWLDGAAAERRIEELAAVREAHVSRDWPRGVSIAVVEEQGWGYWQR
;
A
#
# COMPACT_ATOMS: atom_id res chain seq x y z
N MET A 1 44.53 1.17 20.14
CA MET A 1 43.77 1.72 21.28
C MET A 1 42.32 1.28 21.15
N ALA A 2 41.87 0.43 22.08
CA ALA A 2 40.59 -0.26 22.07
C ALA A 2 39.47 0.55 22.73
N ARG A 3 38.25 0.49 22.18
CA ARG A 3 37.02 0.87 22.88
C ARG A 3 35.98 -0.22 22.64
N GLY A 4 35.73 -1.02 23.69
CA GLY A 4 34.76 -2.11 23.68
C GLY A 4 33.29 -1.64 23.70
N PRO A 5 32.34 -2.55 23.42
CA PRO A 5 30.91 -2.24 23.36
C PRO A 5 30.28 -2.12 24.75
N ARG A 6 29.38 -1.13 24.90
CA ARG A 6 28.61 -0.85 26.12
C ARG A 6 27.39 -1.77 26.20
N LEU A 7 27.24 -2.47 27.32
CA LEU A 7 26.05 -3.25 27.67
C LEU A 7 24.88 -2.35 28.11
N PRO A 8 23.61 -2.76 27.91
CA PRO A 8 22.42 -1.99 28.27
C PRO A 8 22.05 -2.11 29.75
N LEU A 9 21.57 -0.98 30.32
CA LEU A 9 21.09 -0.84 31.69
C LEU A 9 19.68 -1.44 31.88
N PRO A 10 19.39 -2.16 32.98
CA PRO A 10 18.04 -2.61 33.32
C PRO A 10 17.20 -1.50 33.96
N TRP A 11 15.95 -1.38 33.49
CA TRP A 11 14.95 -0.42 33.93
C TRP A 11 14.34 -0.78 35.32
N PRO A 12 14.15 0.17 36.25
CA PRO A 12 13.69 -0.11 37.60
C PRO A 12 12.16 -0.20 37.74
N GLY A 13 11.77 -0.98 38.76
CA GLY A 13 10.41 -1.43 39.06
C GLY A 13 9.38 -0.34 39.38
N ARG A 14 8.12 -0.64 39.04
CA ARG A 14 6.95 0.11 39.48
C ARG A 14 6.37 -0.48 40.77
N GLY A 15 6.72 0.17 41.88
CA GLY A 15 5.75 0.88 42.73
C GLY A 15 4.50 0.14 43.19
N ARG A 16 4.68 -0.71 44.20
CA ARG A 16 3.65 -1.13 45.16
C ARG A 16 3.21 0.09 45.98
N ARG A 17 1.93 0.50 45.92
CA ARG A 17 1.37 1.53 46.81
C ARG A 17 0.39 0.90 47.79
N GLU A 18 0.85 0.89 49.03
CA GLU A 18 0.15 0.51 50.24
C GLU A 18 -0.42 1.76 50.93
N ARG A 19 -1.47 1.55 51.72
CA ARG A 19 -1.92 2.33 52.90
C ARG A 19 -2.69 3.63 52.66
N ARG A 20 -3.95 3.60 53.09
CA ARG A 20 -4.48 4.68 53.93
C ARG A 20 -5.21 4.11 55.14
N ALA A 21 -4.76 4.58 56.28
CA ALA A 21 -5.08 4.15 57.63
C ALA A 21 -6.40 4.76 58.14
N LEU A 22 -7.10 3.95 58.95
CA LEU A 22 -7.56 4.24 60.31
C LEU A 22 -8.25 5.59 60.59
N ARG A 23 -9.57 5.52 60.88
CA ARG A 23 -10.19 6.31 61.95
C ARG A 23 -10.92 5.36 62.89
N GLY A 24 -10.40 5.24 64.10
CA GLY A 24 -11.11 4.64 65.21
C GLY A 24 -12.04 5.63 65.91
N ARG A 25 -13.07 5.12 66.57
CA ARG A 25 -13.36 5.37 68.00
C ARG A 25 -14.52 4.48 68.45
N ALA A 26 -14.27 3.79 69.55
CA ALA A 26 -15.16 2.84 70.22
C ALA A 26 -16.07 3.54 71.26
N PRO A 27 -16.64 2.83 72.24
CA PRO A 27 -18.04 2.45 72.34
C PRO A 27 -18.80 3.27 73.40
N ARG A 28 -20.14 3.23 73.41
CA ARG A 28 -20.90 3.52 74.63
C ARG A 28 -22.25 2.82 74.65
N GLU A 29 -22.35 2.01 75.69
CA GLU A 29 -23.44 1.17 76.12
C GLU A 29 -24.51 1.97 76.88
N ALA A 30 -25.66 1.32 77.04
CA ALA A 30 -26.77 1.64 77.94
C ALA A 30 -27.78 2.69 77.46
N ARG A 31 -28.96 2.21 77.04
CA ARG A 31 -30.10 2.04 77.96
C ARG A 31 -31.27 1.33 77.24
N ARG A 32 -31.81 0.30 77.91
CA ARG A 32 -33.09 -0.35 77.60
C ARG A 32 -34.23 0.67 77.67
N PRO A 33 -35.32 0.43 76.93
CA PRO A 33 -36.52 -0.02 77.63
C PRO A 33 -37.12 -1.29 77.00
N ALA A 34 -37.59 -2.17 77.88
CA ALA A 34 -38.48 -3.28 77.54
C ALA A 34 -39.92 -2.76 77.53
N ALA A 35 -40.60 -2.89 76.39
CA ALA A 35 -42.06 -2.93 76.26
C ALA A 35 -42.36 -3.30 74.79
N ARG A 36 -42.73 -4.56 74.51
CA ARG A 36 -44.11 -5.01 74.40
C ARG A 36 -44.78 -4.53 73.10
N ALA A 37 -44.79 -5.40 72.09
CA ALA A 37 -46.01 -5.83 71.41
C ALA A 37 -45.64 -6.81 70.29
N ASP A 38 -46.14 -8.04 70.42
CA ASP A 38 -46.37 -8.95 69.32
C ASP A 38 -47.09 -8.24 68.17
N ARG A 39 -46.48 -8.28 66.98
CA ARG A 39 -47.18 -8.21 65.70
C ARG A 39 -46.43 -9.09 64.69
N PRO A 40 -46.91 -10.29 64.37
CA PRO A 40 -46.54 -10.96 63.15
C PRO A 40 -47.49 -10.48 62.04
N ASP A 41 -47.35 -9.22 61.62
CA ASP A 41 -48.00 -8.79 60.38
C ASP A 41 -47.14 -9.25 59.20
N ALA A 42 -47.75 -10.14 58.42
CA ALA A 42 -47.23 -10.82 57.26
C ALA A 42 -46.80 -9.85 56.15
N ALA A 43 -45.69 -9.16 56.35
CA ALA A 43 -44.93 -8.53 55.28
C ALA A 43 -44.31 -9.67 54.45
N GLY A 44 -44.99 -10.00 53.36
CA GLY A 44 -44.64 -11.06 52.42
C GLY A 44 -43.13 -11.13 52.20
N ARG A 45 -42.57 -12.30 52.51
CA ARG A 45 -41.23 -12.70 52.10
C ARG A 45 -41.21 -12.87 50.59
N PHE A 46 -41.28 -11.76 49.86
CA PHE A 46 -40.89 -11.72 48.46
C PHE A 46 -39.37 -11.79 48.45
N MET A 47 -38.82 -13.01 48.49
CA MET A 47 -37.47 -13.25 48.00
C MET A 47 -37.48 -12.90 46.52
N VAL A 48 -37.01 -11.69 46.18
CA VAL A 48 -36.64 -11.36 44.82
C VAL A 48 -35.47 -12.27 44.48
N GLY A 49 -35.76 -13.41 43.87
CA GLY A 49 -34.75 -14.28 43.29
C GLY A 49 -33.99 -13.46 42.27
N ARG A 50 -32.75 -13.07 42.61
CA ARG A 50 -31.88 -12.41 41.65
C ARG A 50 -31.60 -13.43 40.55
N ALA A 51 -32.23 -13.25 39.39
CA ALA A 51 -31.93 -14.06 38.22
C ALA A 51 -30.40 -14.03 38.00
N PRO A 52 -29.76 -15.18 37.73
CA PRO A 52 -28.34 -15.19 37.41
C PRO A 52 -28.11 -14.24 36.24
N ALA A 53 -27.13 -13.34 36.38
CA ALA A 53 -26.81 -12.37 35.35
C ALA A 53 -26.58 -13.11 34.00
N PRO A 54 -27.18 -12.65 32.89
CA PRO A 54 -26.98 -13.31 31.60
C PRO A 54 -25.48 -13.35 31.29
N PRO A 55 -24.95 -14.47 30.76
CA PRO A 55 -23.54 -14.54 30.41
C PRO A 55 -23.20 -13.41 29.45
N ALA A 56 -22.21 -12.58 29.82
CA ALA A 56 -21.79 -11.44 29.02
C ALA A 56 -21.51 -11.88 27.57
N PRO A 57 -21.85 -11.06 26.55
CA PRO A 57 -21.84 -11.46 25.14
C PRO A 57 -20.42 -11.61 24.58
N ARG A 58 -19.68 -12.64 25.02
CA ARG A 58 -18.35 -13.01 24.50
C ARG A 58 -18.39 -13.40 23.02
N ARG A 59 -19.54 -13.86 22.51
CA ARG A 59 -19.72 -14.25 21.10
C ARG A 59 -19.60 -13.11 20.10
N ARG A 60 -19.92 -11.86 20.48
CA ARG A 60 -19.92 -10.72 19.52
C ARG A 60 -18.51 -10.33 19.06
N ARG A 61 -17.50 -10.41 19.94
CA ARG A 61 -16.11 -10.07 19.58
C ARG A 61 -15.50 -11.09 18.62
N LEU A 62 -15.74 -12.38 18.84
CA LEU A 62 -15.27 -13.44 17.95
C LEU A 62 -15.97 -13.36 16.58
N ALA A 63 -17.29 -13.13 16.58
CA ALA A 63 -18.04 -12.93 15.34
C ALA A 63 -17.51 -11.75 14.53
N TRP A 64 -17.19 -10.62 15.17
CA TRP A 64 -16.65 -9.46 14.44
C TRP A 64 -15.29 -9.73 13.80
N LEU A 65 -14.40 -10.46 14.48
CA LEU A 65 -13.12 -10.88 13.90
C LEU A 65 -13.31 -11.87 12.74
N THR A 66 -14.25 -12.80 12.84
CA THR A 66 -14.54 -13.74 11.75
C THR A 66 -15.14 -13.03 10.55
N TRP A 67 -16.06 -12.08 10.75
CA TRP A 67 -16.64 -11.25 9.67
C TRP A 67 -15.59 -10.37 8.99
N ARG A 68 -14.66 -9.75 9.75
CA ARG A 68 -13.56 -8.98 9.14
C ARG A 68 -12.62 -9.87 8.32
N ARG A 69 -12.30 -11.07 8.78
CA ARG A 69 -11.48 -12.03 8.03
C ARG A 69 -12.18 -12.51 6.76
N LEU A 70 -13.48 -12.78 6.83
CA LEU A 70 -14.28 -13.14 5.66
C LEU A 70 -14.38 -11.98 4.67
N ALA A 71 -14.59 -10.75 5.15
CA ALA A 71 -14.62 -9.56 4.30
C ALA A 71 -13.28 -9.30 3.64
N LEU A 72 -12.16 -9.42 4.37
CA LEU A 72 -10.81 -9.30 3.80
C LEU A 72 -10.50 -10.43 2.82
N GLY A 73 -10.91 -11.67 3.12
CA GLY A 73 -10.74 -12.81 2.22
C GLY A 73 -11.55 -12.63 0.93
N ALA A 74 -12.81 -12.20 1.03
CA ALA A 74 -13.66 -11.90 -0.12
C ALA A 74 -13.12 -10.72 -0.93
N ALA A 75 -12.67 -9.65 -0.26
CA ALA A 75 -12.04 -8.52 -0.91
C ALA A 75 -10.77 -8.94 -1.64
N ALA A 76 -9.89 -9.74 -1.02
CA ALA A 76 -8.70 -10.28 -1.66
C ALA A 76 -9.06 -11.18 -2.87
N LEU A 77 -10.07 -12.04 -2.72
CA LEU A 77 -10.54 -12.94 -3.78
C LEU A 77 -11.09 -12.18 -5.00
N LEU A 78 -11.64 -10.98 -4.82
CA LEU A 78 -12.10 -10.12 -5.90
C LEU A 78 -10.99 -9.23 -6.46
N LEU A 79 -10.24 -8.56 -5.58
CA LEU A 79 -9.26 -7.54 -5.96
C LEU A 79 -8.01 -8.13 -6.61
N LEU A 80 -7.52 -9.29 -6.15
CA LEU A 80 -6.34 -9.92 -6.73
C LEU A 80 -6.53 -10.30 -8.20
N PRO A 81 -7.58 -11.06 -8.59
CA PRO A 81 -7.79 -11.39 -9.99
C PRO A 81 -8.18 -10.16 -10.82
N ALA A 82 -8.90 -9.18 -10.26
CA ALA A 82 -9.19 -7.93 -10.98
C ALA A 82 -7.91 -7.13 -11.27
N ALA A 83 -7.01 -7.00 -10.30
CA ALA A 83 -5.71 -6.35 -10.48
C ALA A 83 -4.81 -7.15 -11.44
N GLY A 84 -4.81 -8.48 -11.33
CA GLY A 84 -4.08 -9.37 -12.24
C GLY A 84 -4.57 -9.26 -13.68
N ALA A 85 -5.89 -9.32 -13.89
CA ALA A 85 -6.50 -9.15 -15.20
C ALA A 85 -6.23 -7.75 -15.78
N GLY A 86 -6.29 -6.69 -14.95
CA GLY A 86 -5.93 -5.34 -15.34
C GLY A 86 -4.46 -5.22 -15.75
N ALA A 87 -3.54 -5.83 -15.00
CA ALA A 87 -2.11 -5.85 -15.33
C ALA A 87 -1.84 -6.64 -16.63
N VAL A 88 -2.49 -7.79 -16.82
CA VAL A 88 -2.38 -8.57 -18.07
C VAL A 88 -2.91 -7.76 -19.25
N GLN A 89 -4.07 -7.11 -19.11
CA GLN A 89 -4.61 -6.23 -20.15
C GLN A 89 -3.67 -5.05 -20.46
N LEU A 90 -3.00 -4.47 -19.46
CA LEU A 90 -2.01 -3.43 -19.72
C LEU A 90 -0.79 -3.98 -20.50
N VAL A 91 -0.28 -5.15 -20.10
CA VAL A 91 0.95 -5.74 -20.67
C VAL A 91 0.71 -6.33 -22.07
N TRP A 92 -0.45 -6.95 -22.30
CA TRP A 92 -0.79 -7.66 -23.54
C TRP A 92 -1.70 -6.83 -24.46
N GLY A 93 -2.28 -5.77 -23.94
CA GLY A 93 -3.10 -4.85 -24.72
C GLY A 93 -2.27 -3.93 -25.60
N ASP A 94 -2.94 -3.29 -26.55
CA ASP A 94 -2.33 -2.38 -27.51
C ASP A 94 -1.90 -1.03 -26.89
N THR A 95 -2.09 -0.87 -25.58
CA THR A 95 -1.86 0.39 -24.86
C THR A 95 -0.40 0.85 -24.90
N PHE A 96 0.55 -0.08 -24.93
CA PHE A 96 1.99 0.21 -24.99
C PHE A 96 2.60 -0.10 -26.35
N ARG A 97 1.80 -0.24 -27.40
CA ARG A 97 2.32 -0.42 -28.74
C ARG A 97 2.73 0.93 -29.33
N VAL A 98 3.81 0.96 -30.11
CA VAL A 98 4.24 2.16 -30.83
C VAL A 98 3.20 2.49 -31.91
N GLN A 99 2.51 3.61 -31.74
CA GLN A 99 1.51 4.15 -32.68
C GLN A 99 1.94 5.50 -33.26
N GLU A 100 2.86 6.20 -32.59
CA GLU A 100 3.33 7.52 -32.98
C GLU A 100 4.86 7.52 -32.98
N ILE A 101 5.46 7.93 -34.10
CA ILE A 101 6.91 8.10 -34.22
C ILE A 101 7.14 9.59 -34.48
N ARG A 102 7.81 10.26 -33.55
CA ARG A 102 8.24 11.65 -33.71
C ARG A 102 9.71 11.67 -34.06
N ILE A 103 10.06 12.37 -35.13
CA ILE A 103 11.43 12.47 -35.60
C ILE A 103 11.79 13.95 -35.61
N ASP A 104 12.87 14.27 -34.91
CA ASP A 104 13.39 15.62 -34.72
C ASP A 104 14.85 15.68 -35.21
N GLY A 105 15.30 16.86 -35.65
CA GLY A 105 16.69 17.08 -36.09
C GLY A 105 17.00 16.71 -37.54
N LEU A 106 15.99 16.38 -38.33
CA LEU A 106 16.12 16.24 -39.79
C LEU A 106 16.06 17.60 -40.50
N GLU A 107 17.01 17.84 -41.38
CA GLU A 107 17.08 19.02 -42.26
C GLU A 107 16.99 18.62 -43.74
N VAL A 108 17.67 17.54 -44.14
CA VAL A 108 17.77 17.08 -45.53
C VAL A 108 17.30 15.64 -45.70
N ALA A 109 17.47 14.77 -44.70
CA ALA A 109 17.13 13.35 -44.82
C ALA A 109 15.60 13.14 -44.76
N GLU A 110 15.13 12.07 -45.43
CA GLU A 110 13.71 11.76 -45.48
C GLU A 110 13.24 11.12 -44.16
N PRO A 111 12.20 11.66 -43.48
CA PRO A 111 11.71 11.10 -42.22
C PRO A 111 11.25 9.65 -42.33
N PHE A 112 10.71 9.25 -43.48
CA PHE A 112 10.24 7.89 -43.71
C PHE A 112 11.40 6.88 -43.73
N GLU A 113 12.57 7.25 -44.26
CA GLU A 113 13.75 6.40 -44.30
C GLU A 113 14.26 6.12 -42.89
N VAL A 114 14.31 7.15 -42.03
CA VAL A 114 14.67 7.01 -40.61
C VAL A 114 13.65 6.15 -39.86
N ALA A 115 12.36 6.37 -40.07
CA ALA A 115 11.31 5.56 -39.43
C ALA A 115 11.40 4.08 -39.83
N ALA A 116 11.64 3.81 -41.12
CA ALA A 116 11.79 2.47 -41.66
C ALA A 116 13.06 1.79 -41.11
N ALA A 117 14.19 2.49 -41.05
CA ALA A 117 15.44 1.97 -40.48
C ALA A 117 15.31 1.66 -38.99
N ALA A 118 14.55 2.48 -38.25
CA ALA A 118 14.30 2.26 -36.84
C ALA A 118 13.58 0.92 -36.59
N ASP A 119 12.69 0.48 -37.49
CA ASP A 119 11.90 -0.76 -37.38
C ASP A 119 11.21 -0.90 -36.01
N VAL A 120 10.59 0.19 -35.56
CA VAL A 120 9.93 0.29 -34.24
C VAL A 120 8.41 0.37 -34.34
N GLU A 121 7.86 0.51 -35.55
CA GLU A 121 6.42 0.64 -35.74
C GLU A 121 5.70 -0.64 -35.30
N GLY A 122 4.68 -0.49 -34.46
CA GLY A 122 3.94 -1.63 -33.92
C GLY A 122 4.72 -2.47 -32.91
N ALA A 123 5.97 -2.13 -32.58
CA ALA A 123 6.71 -2.78 -31.50
C ALA A 123 6.11 -2.43 -30.14
N SER A 124 6.43 -3.22 -29.12
CA SER A 124 5.93 -2.99 -27.76
C SER A 124 6.93 -2.18 -26.93
N LEU A 125 6.50 -1.03 -26.40
CA LEU A 125 7.35 -0.08 -25.67
C LEU A 125 8.03 -0.68 -24.43
N LEU A 126 7.42 -1.68 -23.76
CA LEU A 126 8.05 -2.30 -22.59
C LEU A 126 9.24 -3.21 -22.96
N TRP A 127 9.33 -3.66 -24.21
CA TRP A 127 10.40 -4.55 -24.72
C TRP A 127 11.22 -3.92 -25.85
N LEU A 128 10.88 -2.70 -26.26
CA LEU A 128 11.61 -1.99 -27.30
C LEU A 128 13.09 -1.88 -26.93
N ASP A 129 13.99 -2.28 -27.83
CA ASP A 129 15.43 -2.05 -27.67
C ASP A 129 15.81 -0.77 -28.43
N GLY A 130 15.83 0.36 -27.70
CA GLY A 130 16.19 1.66 -28.25
C GLY A 130 17.60 1.69 -28.82
N ALA A 131 18.56 1.03 -28.16
CA ALA A 131 19.95 1.01 -28.62
C ALA A 131 20.12 0.20 -29.91
N ALA A 132 19.32 -0.86 -30.10
CA ALA A 132 19.29 -1.57 -31.38
C ALA A 132 18.66 -0.72 -32.49
N ALA A 133 17.63 0.06 -32.18
CA ALA A 133 17.03 0.99 -33.14
C ALA A 133 17.99 2.12 -33.51
N GLU A 134 18.67 2.73 -32.54
CA GLU A 134 19.73 3.75 -32.75
C GLU A 134 20.78 3.24 -33.74
N ARG A 135 21.35 2.05 -33.48
CA ARG A 135 22.36 1.45 -34.36
C ARG A 135 21.87 1.26 -35.80
N ARG A 136 20.62 0.83 -36.00
CA ARG A 136 20.06 0.68 -37.36
C ARG A 136 19.89 2.02 -38.07
N ILE A 137 19.54 3.07 -37.33
CA ILE A 137 19.40 4.42 -37.88
C ILE A 137 20.78 4.98 -38.26
N GLU A 138 21.79 4.75 -37.43
CA GLU A 138 23.17 5.18 -37.68
C GLU A 138 23.87 4.44 -38.84
N GLU A 139 23.29 3.35 -39.34
CA GLU A 139 23.75 2.70 -40.58
C GLU A 139 23.40 3.52 -41.84
N LEU A 140 22.47 4.48 -41.74
CA LEU A 140 22.12 5.38 -42.83
C LEU A 140 23.25 6.38 -43.06
N ALA A 141 23.71 6.50 -44.32
CA ALA A 141 24.82 7.39 -44.67
C ALA A 141 24.55 8.88 -44.39
N ALA A 142 23.28 9.27 -44.30
CA ALA A 142 22.86 10.64 -43.98
C ALA A 142 22.87 10.94 -42.46
N VAL A 143 23.00 9.92 -41.61
CA VAL A 143 22.90 10.06 -40.15
C VAL A 143 24.28 9.89 -39.52
N ARG A 144 24.64 10.85 -38.67
CA ARG A 144 25.86 10.80 -37.86
C ARG A 144 25.64 10.12 -36.52
N GLU A 145 24.54 10.47 -35.88
CA GLU A 145 24.20 10.04 -34.51
C GLU A 145 22.66 10.02 -34.39
N ALA A 146 22.14 9.01 -33.69
CA ALA A 146 20.72 8.90 -33.41
C ALA A 146 20.47 8.63 -31.92
N HIS A 147 19.44 9.24 -31.37
CA HIS A 147 18.97 8.96 -30.01
C HIS A 147 17.50 8.59 -30.01
N VAL A 148 17.18 7.40 -29.49
CA VAL A 148 15.83 6.85 -29.45
C VAL A 148 15.35 6.80 -28.01
N SER A 149 14.32 7.57 -27.71
CA SER A 149 13.67 7.61 -26.41
C SER A 149 12.20 7.22 -26.50
N ARG A 150 11.68 6.69 -25.39
CA ARG A 150 10.29 6.22 -25.30
C ARG A 150 9.39 7.36 -24.85
N ASP A 151 8.43 7.71 -25.68
CA ASP A 151 7.38 8.68 -25.39
C ASP A 151 6.13 7.96 -24.90
N TRP A 152 6.14 7.61 -23.62
CA TRP A 152 5.04 6.91 -22.99
C TRP A 152 3.73 7.73 -23.08
N PRO A 153 2.57 7.08 -23.30
CA PRO A 153 2.36 5.63 -23.31
C PRO A 153 2.40 4.96 -24.70
N ARG A 154 2.44 5.71 -25.81
CA ARG A 154 2.17 5.17 -27.18
C ARG A 154 3.16 5.60 -28.26
N GLY A 155 4.19 6.36 -27.88
CA GLY A 155 5.07 7.03 -28.81
C GLY A 155 6.55 6.64 -28.66
N VAL A 156 7.30 6.92 -29.70
CA VAL A 156 8.77 6.92 -29.70
C VAL A 156 9.23 8.26 -30.28
N SER A 157 10.20 8.89 -29.63
CA SER A 157 10.89 10.06 -30.15
C SER A 157 12.28 9.68 -30.60
N ILE A 158 12.63 10.10 -31.81
CA ILE A 158 13.91 9.85 -32.45
C ILE A 158 14.53 11.22 -32.72
N ALA A 159 15.61 11.53 -32.01
CA ALA A 159 16.42 12.70 -32.29
C ALA A 159 17.58 12.27 -33.19
N VAL A 160 17.72 12.91 -34.35
CA VAL A 160 18.74 12.59 -35.34
C VAL A 160 19.69 13.76 -35.48
N VAL A 161 20.98 13.47 -35.60
CA VAL A 161 22.00 14.42 -36.03
C VAL A 161 22.46 14.00 -37.41
N GLU A 162 22.25 14.85 -38.41
CA GLU A 162 22.65 14.57 -39.80
C GLU A 162 24.17 14.70 -40.01
N GLU A 163 24.68 13.88 -40.93
CA GLU A 163 26.06 13.97 -41.40
C GLU A 163 26.19 15.16 -42.36
N GLN A 164 27.05 16.12 -42.00
CA GLN A 164 27.25 17.34 -42.80
C GLN A 164 28.03 17.01 -44.08
N GLY A 165 27.33 16.89 -45.20
CA GLY A 165 27.94 16.75 -46.53
C GLY A 165 28.70 18.01 -46.95
N TRP A 166 30.01 18.03 -46.73
CA TRP A 166 30.88 19.13 -47.15
C TRP A 166 31.16 19.04 -48.66
N GLY A 167 30.28 19.62 -49.47
CA GLY A 167 30.57 19.98 -50.87
C GLY A 167 29.61 19.42 -51.91
N TYR A 168 29.11 20.32 -52.78
CA TYR A 168 28.38 19.95 -53.99
C TYR A 168 29.34 19.25 -54.97
N TRP A 169 29.15 17.95 -55.19
CA TRP A 169 29.80 17.25 -56.29
C TRP A 169 29.16 17.69 -57.61
N GLN A 170 29.80 18.65 -58.28
CA GLN A 170 29.50 18.94 -59.68
C GLN A 170 30.04 17.79 -60.54
N ARG A 171 29.14 17.18 -61.32
CA ARG A 171 29.47 16.29 -62.42
C ARG A 171 29.52 17.07 -63.72
#